data_AF-A0A536V1C1-F1
#
_entry.id   AF-A0A536V1C1-F1
#
_cell.length_a   1.000
_cell.length_b   1.000
_cell.length_c   1.000
_cell.angle_alpha   90.00
_cell.angle_beta   90.00
_cell.angle_gamma   90.00
#
_symmetry.space_group_name_H-M   'P 1'
#
loop_
_entity.id
_entity.type
_entity.pdbx_description
1 polymer ?
#
loop_
_entity_poly.entity_id
_entity_poly.type
_entity_poly.pdbx_seq_one_letter_code
_entity_poly.pdbx_strand_id
1 'polypeptide(L)'
;MNPCTGDVVGQRPRYGGFLASIERLHRFRFVEGGNLIGGTTALFFVFVLAAGGLYMWWPRRLRALKAAAKLNPRLTGRERTLNRHKVIGLYASLIVLASALTGLPQSFDWYRNGIYALTGSPAPEKKPRSTLVQGAERLPMEAYWQRTQALVPNPREALLHFPSKPNDPVEIFAIAHDAPHANARTMLFLDAYNGDILRYTPYDKSSLGHKVYFWTLSWHTGEVGGLFGPLVLLFGALSVPVLAYTGASSYLRRKFRKTTGGARLNVQVANKRAEATDICTFELADPLGNAMPNFSAGSHIDVHVRDGVVRQYSLCNDPRETHRYLIGVLRVPNSRGGSNAMHDDIQEGDVLEISEPKNHFPLAHAAKRSLLLAGGIGVTPILCMAERLDNIGREFEMHYCTRSPERTAFLERIKRSTFANRVWFHFDDGAPEQRLDIPGLLQNPQSDTHLYVCGPQGFMDIVIATARQNGWPEHRVHREYFSSDVRMSENDTEFEVKIASTGRVYRVAKDETVVVALSQHGIDIPTSCAQGVCGTCLTRVIDGEPEHRDLYQSDEERTRNDQFTPCCSRARSAMLVLDL
;
A
#
# COMPACT_ATOMS: atom_id res chain seq x y z
N MET A 1 -15.84 10.65 -54.53
CA MET A 1 -16.05 10.97 -55.96
C MET A 1 -17.33 10.29 -56.41
N ASN A 2 -18.00 10.85 -57.41
CA ASN A 2 -19.13 10.23 -58.07
C ASN A 2 -18.60 9.00 -58.85
N PRO A 3 -19.14 7.79 -58.61
CA PRO A 3 -18.60 6.57 -59.23
C PRO A 3 -18.86 6.48 -60.74
N CYS A 4 -19.79 7.25 -61.29
CA CYS A 4 -20.14 7.23 -62.72
C CYS A 4 -19.49 8.36 -63.51
N THR A 5 -19.29 9.53 -62.89
CA THR A 5 -18.78 10.73 -63.59
C THR A 5 -17.34 11.08 -63.22
N GLY A 6 -16.80 10.51 -62.14
CA GLY A 6 -15.47 10.89 -61.63
C GLY A 6 -15.45 12.22 -60.86
N ASP A 7 -16.57 12.95 -60.80
CA ASP A 7 -16.63 14.25 -60.14
C ASP A 7 -16.33 14.17 -58.64
N VAL A 8 -15.57 15.15 -58.13
CA VAL A 8 -15.33 15.28 -56.69
C VAL A 8 -16.59 15.85 -56.03
N VAL A 9 -17.53 14.96 -55.66
CA VAL A 9 -18.78 15.29 -54.94
C VAL A 9 -18.59 15.79 -53.50
N GLY A 10 -17.36 15.78 -52.99
CA GLY A 10 -17.03 16.27 -51.65
C GLY A 10 -15.61 15.89 -51.23
N GLN A 11 -15.03 16.69 -50.34
CA GLN A 11 -13.76 16.38 -49.68
C GLN A 11 -14.04 16.08 -48.21
N ARG A 12 -13.63 14.89 -47.74
CA ARG A 12 -13.65 14.54 -46.33
C ARG A 12 -12.21 14.44 -45.83
N PRO A 13 -11.81 15.25 -44.84
CA PRO A 13 -10.54 15.03 -44.16
C PRO A 13 -10.51 13.61 -43.59
N ARG A 14 -9.41 12.86 -43.77
CA ARG A 14 -9.23 11.49 -43.23
C ARG A 14 -9.61 11.44 -41.74
N TYR A 15 -9.25 12.49 -41.01
CA TYR A 15 -9.77 12.84 -39.70
C TYR A 15 -10.24 14.29 -39.76
N GLY A 16 -11.51 14.56 -39.48
CA GLY A 16 -12.07 15.91 -39.42
C GLY A 16 -12.29 16.38 -37.98
N GLY A 17 -12.40 17.69 -37.76
CA GLY A 17 -12.73 18.28 -36.46
C GLY A 17 -11.74 17.92 -35.35
N PHE A 18 -12.27 17.51 -34.18
CA PHE A 18 -11.49 17.21 -32.98
C PHE A 18 -10.44 16.10 -33.18
N LEU A 19 -10.77 15.04 -33.93
CA LEU A 19 -9.84 13.93 -34.18
C LEU A 19 -8.66 14.36 -35.07
N ALA A 20 -8.89 15.30 -36.00
CA ALA A 20 -7.83 15.90 -36.80
C ALA A 20 -6.82 16.66 -35.92
N SER A 21 -7.35 17.41 -34.94
CA SER A 21 -6.53 18.17 -33.98
C SER A 21 -5.72 17.22 -33.10
N ILE A 22 -6.32 16.11 -32.62
CA ILE A 22 -5.58 15.09 -31.86
C ILE A 22 -4.49 14.44 -32.72
N GLU A 23 -4.79 14.02 -33.95
CA GLU A 23 -3.78 13.39 -34.82
C GLU A 23 -2.62 14.38 -35.09
N ARG A 24 -2.94 15.65 -35.34
CA ARG A 24 -1.93 16.70 -35.56
C ARG A 24 -1.06 16.91 -34.33
N LEU A 25 -1.64 16.90 -33.13
CA LEU A 25 -0.92 17.01 -31.87
C LEU A 25 -0.04 15.78 -31.60
N HIS A 26 -0.62 14.59 -31.73
CA HIS A 26 0.05 13.31 -31.49
C HIS A 26 1.24 13.09 -32.42
N ARG A 27 1.13 13.47 -33.69
CA ARG A 27 2.20 13.34 -34.70
C ARG A 27 3.09 14.56 -34.82
N PHE A 28 2.88 15.60 -34.00
CA PHE A 28 3.62 16.87 -34.06
C PHE A 28 3.65 17.50 -35.45
N ARG A 29 2.57 17.37 -36.24
CA ARG A 29 2.48 17.86 -37.63
C ARG A 29 2.44 19.39 -37.76
N PHE A 30 2.56 20.11 -36.66
CA PHE A 30 2.63 21.57 -36.59
C PHE A 30 4.08 22.10 -36.51
N VAL A 31 5.08 21.21 -36.48
CA VAL A 31 6.52 21.57 -36.48
C VAL A 31 7.26 20.71 -37.51
N GLU A 32 8.28 21.28 -38.14
CA GLU A 32 9.21 20.53 -38.98
C GLU A 32 9.96 19.47 -38.15
N GLY A 33 10.13 18.26 -38.69
CA GLY A 33 10.74 17.16 -37.94
C GLY A 33 9.84 16.55 -36.86
N GLY A 34 8.53 16.84 -36.85
CA GLY A 34 7.58 16.34 -35.84
C GLY A 34 7.61 14.83 -35.58
N ASN A 35 7.86 14.00 -36.60
CA ASN A 35 7.99 12.54 -36.43
C ASN A 35 9.12 12.15 -35.46
N LEU A 36 10.24 12.90 -35.46
CA LEU A 36 11.37 12.68 -34.56
C LEU A 36 11.00 13.06 -33.12
N ILE A 37 10.29 14.18 -32.95
CA ILE A 37 9.79 14.63 -31.64
C ILE A 37 8.81 13.61 -31.07
N GLY A 38 7.85 13.15 -31.86
CA GLY A 38 6.88 12.12 -31.48
C GLY A 38 7.56 10.81 -31.08
N GLY A 39 8.50 10.33 -31.89
CA GLY A 39 9.25 9.11 -31.60
C GLY A 39 10.10 9.22 -30.34
N THR A 40 10.80 10.34 -30.14
CA THR A 40 11.65 10.56 -28.95
C THR A 40 10.79 10.67 -27.69
N THR A 41 9.64 11.35 -27.78
CA THR A 41 8.66 11.42 -26.68
C THR A 41 8.13 10.03 -26.32
N ALA A 42 7.81 9.20 -27.33
CA ALA A 42 7.37 7.83 -27.12
C ALA A 42 8.47 6.97 -26.46
N LEU A 43 9.73 7.08 -26.89
CA LEU A 43 10.86 6.39 -26.25
C LEU A 43 11.06 6.81 -24.79
N PHE A 44 11.02 8.11 -24.52
CA PHE A 44 11.12 8.62 -23.15
C PHE A 44 9.98 8.08 -22.27
N PHE A 45 8.77 8.05 -22.81
CA PHE A 45 7.61 7.51 -22.12
C PHE A 45 7.72 6.00 -21.86
N VAL A 46 8.21 5.23 -22.84
CA VAL A 46 8.55 3.81 -22.67
C VAL A 46 9.57 3.62 -21.53
N PHE A 47 10.62 4.44 -21.49
CA PHE A 47 11.62 4.39 -20.43
C PHE A 47 11.02 4.69 -19.05
N VAL A 48 10.22 5.76 -18.92
CA VAL A 48 9.54 6.12 -17.66
C VAL A 48 8.61 5.01 -17.19
N LEU A 49 7.84 4.41 -18.10
CA LEU A 49 6.95 3.30 -17.79
C LEU A 49 7.72 2.05 -17.36
N ALA A 50 8.80 1.70 -18.05
CA ALA A 50 9.58 0.50 -17.76
C ALA A 50 10.41 0.64 -16.47
N ALA A 51 11.10 1.78 -16.29
CA ALA A 51 11.98 2.00 -15.14
C ALA A 51 11.23 2.44 -13.88
N GLY A 52 10.22 3.31 -14.02
CA GLY A 52 9.46 3.88 -12.91
C GLY A 52 8.12 3.19 -12.68
N GLY A 53 7.27 3.17 -13.71
CA GLY A 53 5.89 2.68 -13.62
C GLY A 53 5.81 1.22 -13.19
N LEU A 54 6.42 0.32 -13.96
CA LEU A 54 6.43 -1.12 -13.66
C LEU A 54 7.10 -1.42 -12.31
N TYR A 55 8.20 -0.74 -11.96
CA TYR A 55 8.83 -0.92 -10.66
C TYR A 55 7.92 -0.50 -9.49
N MET A 56 7.15 0.58 -9.65
CA MET A 56 6.25 1.07 -8.59
C MET A 56 4.90 0.35 -8.52
N TRP A 57 4.40 -0.15 -9.64
CA TRP A 57 3.10 -0.81 -9.73
C TRP A 57 3.20 -2.33 -9.51
N TRP A 58 4.33 -2.94 -9.84
CA TRP A 58 4.53 -4.37 -9.67
C TRP A 58 4.87 -4.72 -8.21
N PRO A 59 4.18 -5.70 -7.60
CA PRO A 59 4.47 -6.09 -6.22
C PRO A 59 5.84 -6.75 -6.12
N ARG A 60 6.59 -6.42 -5.07
CA ARG A 60 7.91 -7.01 -4.78
C ARG A 60 7.87 -8.51 -4.52
N ARG A 61 6.71 -9.04 -4.13
CA ARG A 61 6.48 -10.47 -3.85
C ARG A 61 5.31 -10.97 -4.69
N LEU A 62 5.51 -12.07 -5.43
CA LEU A 62 4.48 -12.66 -6.30
C LEU A 62 3.20 -13.05 -5.54
N ARG A 63 3.30 -13.45 -4.26
CA ARG A 63 2.14 -13.75 -3.42
C ARG A 63 1.21 -12.55 -3.20
N ALA A 64 1.73 -11.32 -3.30
CA ALA A 64 0.94 -10.09 -3.16
C ALA A 64 0.26 -9.64 -4.47
N LEU A 65 0.47 -10.35 -5.59
CA LEU A 65 -0.11 -9.98 -6.90
C LEU A 65 -1.63 -9.92 -6.88
N LYS A 66 -2.29 -10.88 -6.21
CA LYS A 66 -3.76 -10.88 -6.09
C LYS A 66 -4.30 -9.66 -5.36
N ALA A 67 -3.58 -9.16 -4.36
CA ALA A 67 -3.96 -7.96 -3.61
C ALA A 67 -3.65 -6.69 -4.42
N ALA A 68 -2.47 -6.62 -5.04
CA ALA A 68 -2.04 -5.48 -5.85
C ALA A 68 -2.87 -5.28 -7.13
N ALA A 69 -3.51 -6.34 -7.65
CA ALA A 69 -4.33 -6.30 -8.86
C ALA A 69 -5.81 -5.96 -8.61
N LYS A 70 -6.21 -5.73 -7.34
CA LYS A 70 -7.60 -5.46 -6.97
C LYS A 70 -7.79 -4.03 -6.44
N LEU A 71 -8.83 -3.37 -6.93
CA LEU A 71 -9.33 -2.15 -6.32
C LEU A 71 -9.92 -2.49 -4.95
N ASN A 72 -9.50 -1.77 -3.91
CA ASN A 72 -10.06 -1.91 -2.58
C ASN A 72 -11.01 -0.73 -2.29
N PRO A 73 -12.34 -0.96 -2.31
CA PRO A 73 -13.32 0.11 -2.13
C PRO A 73 -13.39 0.62 -0.69
N ARG A 74 -12.88 -0.14 0.29
CA ARG A 74 -12.88 0.25 1.71
C ARG A 74 -11.80 1.28 2.03
N LEU A 75 -10.78 1.42 1.19
CA LEU A 75 -9.76 2.46 1.35
C LEU A 75 -10.40 3.83 1.15
N THR A 76 -10.00 4.79 1.98
CA THR A 76 -10.41 6.20 1.87
C THR A 76 -9.18 7.10 1.70
N GLY A 77 -9.42 8.38 1.41
CA GLY A 77 -8.35 9.39 1.34
C GLY A 77 -7.20 9.05 0.38
N ARG A 78 -5.97 9.12 0.89
CA ARG A 78 -4.73 8.93 0.12
C ARG A 78 -4.53 7.48 -0.32
N GLU A 79 -4.82 6.52 0.57
CA GLU A 79 -4.63 5.10 0.28
C GLU A 79 -5.53 4.64 -0.87
N ARG A 80 -6.75 5.16 -0.95
CA ARG A 80 -7.65 4.93 -2.10
C ARG A 80 -7.04 5.41 -3.41
N THR A 81 -6.48 6.62 -3.42
CA THR A 81 -5.85 7.21 -4.61
C THR A 81 -4.62 6.40 -5.04
N LEU A 82 -3.81 5.96 -4.07
CA LEU A 82 -2.63 5.13 -4.32
C LEU A 82 -3.00 3.72 -4.84
N ASN A 83 -3.99 3.06 -4.23
CA ASN A 83 -4.48 1.77 -4.70
C ASN A 83 -5.02 1.86 -6.13
N ARG A 84 -5.83 2.88 -6.44
CA ARG A 84 -6.30 3.13 -7.81
C ARG A 84 -5.14 3.36 -8.79
N HIS A 85 -4.17 4.19 -8.40
CA HIS A 85 -2.99 4.46 -9.24
C HIS A 85 -2.19 3.18 -9.54
N LYS A 86 -1.93 2.35 -8.52
CA LYS A 86 -1.21 1.08 -8.66
C LYS A 86 -1.97 0.08 -9.54
N VAL A 87 -3.26 -0.13 -9.27
CA VAL A 87 -4.08 -1.11 -9.98
C VAL A 87 -4.29 -0.70 -11.45
N ILE A 88 -4.68 0.55 -11.70
CA ILE A 88 -4.85 1.05 -13.07
C ILE A 88 -3.51 1.04 -13.80
N GLY A 89 -2.43 1.45 -13.14
CA GLY A 89 -1.08 1.46 -13.68
C GLY A 89 -0.63 0.06 -14.10
N LEU A 90 -0.89 -0.95 -13.27
CA LEU A 90 -0.60 -2.35 -13.55
C LEU A 90 -1.23 -2.81 -14.87
N TYR A 91 -2.54 -2.63 -15.05
CA TYR A 91 -3.24 -3.06 -16.28
C TYR A 91 -2.91 -2.17 -17.49
N ALA A 92 -2.86 -0.85 -17.30
CA ALA A 92 -2.60 0.10 -18.37
C ALA A 92 -1.17 0.00 -18.92
N SER A 93 -0.20 -0.34 -18.07
CA SER A 93 1.22 -0.39 -18.44
C SER A 93 1.45 -1.29 -19.66
N LEU A 94 0.85 -2.48 -19.70
CA LEU A 94 1.02 -3.43 -20.80
C LEU A 94 0.45 -2.88 -22.12
N ILE A 95 -0.74 -2.28 -22.05
CA ILE A 95 -1.45 -1.76 -23.22
C ILE A 95 -0.69 -0.57 -23.80
N VAL A 96 -0.36 0.39 -22.93
CA VAL A 96 0.26 1.65 -23.31
C VAL A 96 1.71 1.45 -23.75
N LEU A 97 2.45 0.53 -23.10
CA LEU A 97 3.79 0.12 -23.52
C LEU A 97 3.77 -0.55 -24.89
N ALA A 98 2.85 -1.50 -25.12
CA ALA A 98 2.72 -2.16 -26.41
C ALA A 98 2.34 -1.16 -27.52
N SER A 99 1.41 -0.24 -27.24
CA SER A 99 1.03 0.83 -28.18
C SER A 99 2.20 1.77 -28.49
N ALA A 100 2.97 2.19 -27.48
CA ALA A 100 4.13 3.06 -27.68
C ALA A 100 5.24 2.38 -28.51
N LEU A 101 5.57 1.12 -28.21
CA LEU A 101 6.59 0.35 -28.94
C LEU A 101 6.19 0.10 -30.41
N THR A 102 4.92 -0.19 -30.66
CA THR A 102 4.40 -0.42 -32.02
C THR A 102 4.28 0.85 -32.87
N GLY A 103 4.34 2.04 -32.24
CA GLY A 103 4.42 3.34 -32.95
C GLY A 103 5.83 3.71 -33.40
N LEU A 104 6.88 3.23 -32.73
CA LEU A 104 8.29 3.57 -33.04
C LEU A 104 8.74 3.30 -34.49
N PRO A 105 8.28 2.23 -35.19
CA PRO A 105 8.61 2.02 -36.60
C PRO A 105 8.20 3.15 -37.54
N GLN A 106 7.26 4.02 -37.13
CA GLN A 106 6.81 5.18 -37.91
C GLN A 106 7.77 6.38 -37.79
N SER A 107 8.55 6.44 -36.71
CA SER A 107 9.46 7.54 -36.42
C SER A 107 10.93 7.22 -36.68
N PHE A 108 11.31 5.95 -36.55
CA PHE A 108 12.71 5.54 -36.56
C PHE A 108 12.98 4.41 -37.56
N ASP A 109 13.77 4.73 -38.59
CA ASP A 109 14.21 3.76 -39.59
C ASP A 109 15.00 2.60 -38.96
N TRP A 110 15.84 2.87 -37.94
CA TRP A 110 16.60 1.83 -37.25
C TRP A 110 15.68 0.83 -36.53
N TYR A 111 14.59 1.30 -35.92
CA TYR A 111 13.63 0.45 -35.21
C TYR A 111 12.83 -0.39 -36.21
N ARG A 112 12.38 0.25 -37.31
CA ARG A 112 11.76 -0.45 -38.44
C ARG A 112 12.69 -1.53 -39.00
N ASN A 113 13.94 -1.19 -39.31
CA ASN A 113 14.92 -2.13 -39.88
C ASN A 113 15.24 -3.28 -38.91
N GLY A 114 15.21 -3.03 -37.60
CA GLY A 114 15.31 -4.06 -36.58
C GLY A 114 14.23 -5.14 -36.69
N ILE A 115 12.99 -4.79 -37.07
CA ILE A 115 11.91 -5.77 -37.31
C ILE A 115 12.28 -6.72 -38.46
N TYR A 116 12.85 -6.20 -39.54
CA TYR A 116 13.28 -7.03 -40.68
C TYR A 116 14.43 -7.95 -40.28
N ALA A 117 15.42 -7.42 -39.55
CA ALA A 117 16.54 -8.22 -39.05
C ALA A 117 16.07 -9.36 -38.11
N LEU A 118 15.19 -9.06 -37.15
CA LEU A 118 14.65 -10.04 -36.20
C LEU A 118 13.82 -11.14 -36.85
N THR A 119 13.21 -10.85 -38.01
CA THR A 119 12.41 -11.82 -38.77
C THR A 119 13.20 -12.52 -39.88
N GLY A 120 14.52 -12.30 -39.96
CA GLY A 120 15.36 -12.83 -41.03
C GLY A 120 14.95 -12.35 -42.44
N SER A 121 14.23 -11.24 -42.52
CA SER A 121 13.73 -10.68 -43.78
C SER A 121 14.72 -9.67 -44.35
N PRO A 122 14.83 -9.56 -45.69
CA PRO A 122 15.67 -8.54 -46.30
C PRO A 122 15.15 -7.15 -45.95
N ALA A 123 16.07 -6.19 -45.86
CA ALA A 123 15.70 -4.80 -45.63
C ALA A 123 14.75 -4.29 -46.74
N PRO A 124 13.87 -3.32 -46.44
CA PRO A 124 12.97 -2.76 -47.44
C PRO A 124 13.78 -2.22 -48.63
N GLU A 125 13.47 -2.70 -49.82
CA GLU A 125 14.07 -2.19 -51.03
C GLU A 125 13.74 -0.71 -51.22
N LYS A 126 14.69 0.05 -51.79
CA LYS A 126 14.46 1.45 -52.16
C LYS A 126 13.28 1.54 -53.14
N LYS A 127 12.59 2.67 -53.14
CA LYS A 127 11.52 2.93 -54.09
C LYS A 127 12.09 2.89 -55.52
N PRO A 128 11.43 2.22 -56.48
CA PRO A 128 11.82 2.30 -57.88
C PRO A 128 11.66 3.74 -58.38
N ARG A 129 12.25 4.07 -59.53
CA ARG A 129 12.18 5.42 -60.12
C ARG A 129 11.35 5.40 -61.39
N SER A 130 10.55 6.44 -61.59
CA SER A 130 9.90 6.68 -62.88
C SER A 130 10.93 7.09 -63.92
N THR A 131 10.70 6.70 -65.17
CA THR A 131 11.50 7.12 -66.32
C THR A 131 10.98 8.47 -66.79
N LEU A 132 11.77 9.52 -66.62
CA LEU A 132 11.36 10.86 -67.03
C LEU A 132 11.34 10.94 -68.56
N VAL A 133 10.15 11.02 -69.13
CA VAL A 133 9.96 11.30 -70.55
C VAL A 133 9.91 12.82 -70.73
N GLN A 134 10.90 13.40 -71.41
CA GLN A 134 10.95 14.84 -71.64
C GLN A 134 9.67 15.32 -72.35
N GLY A 135 9.00 16.31 -71.76
CA GLY A 135 7.77 16.90 -72.30
C GLY A 135 6.49 16.07 -72.08
N ALA A 136 6.57 14.89 -71.45
CA ALA A 136 5.38 14.12 -71.11
C ALA A 136 4.70 14.66 -69.84
N GLU A 137 3.38 14.82 -69.91
CA GLU A 137 2.56 15.04 -68.73
C GLU A 137 2.34 13.71 -67.99
N ARG A 138 2.03 13.81 -66.69
CA ARG A 138 1.71 12.63 -65.89
C ARG A 138 0.34 12.10 -66.31
N LEU A 139 0.17 10.77 -66.26
CA LEU A 139 -1.13 10.17 -66.54
C LEU A 139 -2.21 10.66 -65.55
N PRO A 140 -3.47 10.73 -65.99
CA PRO A 140 -4.58 11.04 -65.10
C PRO A 140 -4.75 9.95 -64.04
N MET A 141 -5.34 10.31 -62.89
CA MET A 141 -5.60 9.37 -61.79
C MET A 141 -6.30 8.08 -62.24
N GLU A 142 -7.24 8.21 -63.18
CA GLU A 142 -8.02 7.08 -63.70
C GLU A 142 -7.13 5.97 -64.28
N ALA A 143 -6.04 6.32 -64.97
CA ALA A 143 -5.13 5.33 -65.54
C ALA A 143 -4.44 4.50 -64.44
N TYR A 144 -3.98 5.15 -63.37
CA TYR A 144 -3.40 4.46 -62.22
C TYR A 144 -4.44 3.62 -61.46
N TRP A 145 -5.66 4.13 -61.37
CA TRP A 145 -6.75 3.46 -60.68
C TRP A 145 -7.18 2.18 -61.42
N GLN A 146 -7.37 2.25 -62.73
CA GLN A 146 -7.67 1.07 -63.56
C GLN A 146 -6.58 0.02 -63.44
N ARG A 147 -5.30 0.43 -63.47
CA ARG A 147 -4.17 -0.49 -63.30
C ARG A 147 -4.17 -1.13 -61.90
N THR A 148 -4.52 -0.36 -60.88
CA THR A 148 -4.66 -0.85 -59.50
C THR A 148 -5.79 -1.86 -59.39
N GLN A 149 -6.96 -1.56 -59.95
CA GLN A 149 -8.13 -2.46 -59.92
C GLN A 149 -7.88 -3.76 -60.70
N ALA A 150 -7.11 -3.71 -61.79
CA ALA A 150 -6.72 -4.90 -62.54
C ALA A 150 -5.85 -5.86 -61.71
N LEU A 151 -5.02 -5.34 -60.79
CA LEU A 151 -4.12 -6.14 -59.94
C LEU A 151 -4.71 -6.48 -58.58
N VAL A 152 -5.57 -5.61 -58.04
CA VAL A 152 -6.25 -5.80 -56.76
C VAL A 152 -7.73 -5.51 -56.99
N PRO A 153 -8.53 -6.52 -57.38
CA PRO A 153 -9.94 -6.33 -57.65
C PRO A 153 -10.70 -5.89 -56.39
N ASN A 154 -11.54 -4.87 -56.52
CA ASN A 154 -12.44 -4.38 -55.45
C ASN A 154 -11.75 -4.17 -54.08
N PRO A 155 -10.68 -3.35 -53.99
CA PRO A 155 -10.00 -3.14 -52.72
C PRO A 155 -10.92 -2.44 -51.71
N ARG A 156 -10.84 -2.84 -50.43
CA ARG A 156 -11.58 -2.18 -49.32
C ARG A 156 -11.15 -0.73 -49.14
N GLU A 157 -9.85 -0.48 -49.26
CA GLU A 157 -9.25 0.85 -49.21
C GLU A 157 -8.05 0.88 -50.16
N ALA A 158 -7.86 2.00 -50.84
CA ALA A 158 -6.67 2.27 -51.63
C ALA A 158 -6.17 3.69 -51.35
N LEU A 159 -4.88 3.81 -51.09
CA LEU A 159 -4.20 5.07 -50.82
C LEU A 159 -3.17 5.32 -51.91
N LEU A 160 -3.46 6.29 -52.77
CA LEU A 160 -2.59 6.71 -53.88
C LEU A 160 -1.78 7.93 -53.44
N HIS A 161 -0.45 7.80 -53.44
CA HIS A 161 0.48 8.89 -53.21
C HIS A 161 1.03 9.38 -54.54
N PHE A 162 0.66 10.60 -54.90
CA PHE A 162 1.16 11.24 -56.11
C PHE A 162 2.58 11.79 -55.88
N PRO A 163 3.51 11.57 -56.81
CA PRO A 163 4.90 11.97 -56.67
C PRO A 163 5.04 13.50 -56.67
N SER A 164 5.76 14.06 -55.70
CA SER A 164 6.09 15.49 -55.71
C SER A 164 7.30 15.79 -56.60
N LYS A 165 8.24 14.84 -56.73
CA LYS A 165 9.42 14.96 -57.58
C LYS A 165 9.18 14.30 -58.95
N PRO A 166 9.86 14.73 -60.03
CA PRO A 166 9.64 14.17 -61.36
C PRO A 166 9.98 12.67 -61.47
N ASN A 167 11.06 12.22 -60.83
CA ASN A 167 11.53 10.83 -60.94
C ASN A 167 10.91 9.87 -59.91
N ASP A 168 9.99 10.35 -59.07
CA ASP A 168 9.33 9.50 -58.08
C ASP A 168 8.17 8.73 -58.76
N PRO A 169 7.92 7.47 -58.36
CA PRO A 169 6.79 6.69 -58.85
C PRO A 169 5.49 7.12 -58.19
N VAL A 170 4.36 6.75 -58.80
CA VAL A 170 3.07 6.74 -58.11
C VAL A 170 3.06 5.54 -57.17
N GLU A 171 2.99 5.81 -55.87
CA GLU A 171 3.00 4.78 -54.82
C GLU A 171 1.58 4.52 -54.32
N ILE A 172 1.14 3.28 -54.46
CA ILE A 172 -0.22 2.87 -54.17
C ILE A 172 -0.19 1.76 -53.12
N PHE A 173 -0.91 1.99 -52.03
CA PHE A 173 -1.18 0.96 -51.02
C PHE A 173 -2.63 0.55 -51.12
N ALA A 174 -2.89 -0.72 -51.44
CA ALA A 174 -4.23 -1.26 -51.55
C ALA A 174 -4.47 -2.34 -50.49
N ILE A 175 -5.64 -2.34 -49.85
CA ILE A 175 -6.07 -3.37 -48.92
C ILE A 175 -7.10 -4.22 -49.64
N ALA A 176 -6.76 -5.48 -49.92
CA ALA A 176 -7.65 -6.41 -50.60
C ALA A 176 -8.94 -6.65 -49.80
N HIS A 177 -10.03 -7.05 -50.47
CA HIS A 177 -11.31 -7.28 -49.81
C HIS A 177 -11.29 -8.41 -48.78
N ASP A 178 -10.40 -9.39 -48.96
CA ASP A 178 -10.18 -10.54 -48.10
C ASP A 178 -8.97 -10.37 -47.18
N ALA A 179 -8.41 -9.16 -47.10
CA ALA A 179 -7.21 -8.90 -46.33
C ALA A 179 -7.39 -9.27 -44.83
N PRO A 180 -6.37 -9.90 -44.20
CA PRO A 180 -6.48 -10.45 -42.86
C PRO A 180 -6.61 -9.40 -41.73
N HIS A 181 -6.23 -8.15 -41.99
CA HIS A 181 -6.38 -7.03 -41.06
C HIS A 181 -6.36 -5.68 -41.79
N ALA A 182 -6.75 -4.60 -41.10
CA ALA A 182 -6.95 -3.27 -41.70
C ALA A 182 -5.69 -2.59 -42.26
N ASN A 183 -4.49 -3.11 -41.97
CA ASN A 183 -3.24 -2.59 -42.56
C ASN A 183 -2.50 -3.63 -43.40
N ALA A 184 -3.15 -4.73 -43.79
CA ALA A 184 -2.56 -5.72 -44.69
C ALA A 184 -2.48 -5.17 -46.12
N ARG A 185 -1.50 -4.29 -46.35
CA ARG A 185 -1.36 -3.50 -47.57
C ARG A 185 -0.54 -4.24 -48.61
N THR A 186 -1.12 -4.38 -49.80
CA THR A 186 -0.43 -4.67 -51.05
C THR A 186 0.22 -3.38 -51.55
N MET A 187 1.49 -3.46 -51.93
CA MET A 187 2.26 -2.31 -52.42
C MET A 187 2.37 -2.35 -53.95
N LEU A 188 2.02 -1.26 -54.60
CA LEU A 188 2.14 -1.10 -56.04
C LEU A 188 2.86 0.22 -56.35
N PHE A 189 3.88 0.15 -57.19
CA PHE A 189 4.63 1.29 -57.68
C PHE A 189 4.44 1.33 -59.19
N LEU A 190 3.84 2.41 -59.68
CA LEU A 190 3.63 2.66 -61.10
C LEU A 190 4.52 3.79 -61.57
N ASP A 191 4.98 3.70 -62.82
CA ASP A 191 5.64 4.81 -63.48
C ASP A 191 4.65 5.96 -63.69
N ALA A 192 5.07 7.17 -63.34
CA ALA A 192 4.23 8.36 -63.34
C ALA A 192 3.88 8.91 -64.73
N TYR A 193 4.51 8.42 -65.80
CA TYR A 193 4.34 8.95 -67.16
C TYR A 193 3.70 7.93 -68.10
N ASN A 194 4.05 6.65 -67.98
CA ASN A 194 3.51 5.61 -68.86
C ASN A 194 2.63 4.58 -68.14
N GLY A 195 2.57 4.59 -66.80
CA GLY A 195 1.71 3.71 -66.02
C GLY A 195 2.21 2.27 -65.89
N ASP A 196 3.45 1.99 -66.34
CA ASP A 196 4.06 0.67 -66.24
C ASP A 196 4.21 0.25 -64.78
N ILE A 197 4.10 -1.06 -64.54
CA ILE A 197 4.29 -1.63 -63.20
C ILE A 197 5.79 -1.70 -62.94
N LEU A 198 6.29 -0.79 -62.10
CA LEU A 198 7.67 -0.80 -61.66
C LEU A 198 7.91 -1.85 -60.56
N ARG A 199 6.94 -2.01 -59.65
CA ARG A 199 6.97 -3.06 -58.63
C ARG A 199 5.56 -3.34 -58.11
N TYR A 200 5.23 -4.63 -57.97
CA TYR A 200 3.99 -5.08 -57.36
C TYR A 200 4.30 -6.16 -56.33
N THR A 201 3.88 -5.92 -55.09
CA THR A 201 4.12 -6.82 -53.96
C THR A 201 2.81 -7.05 -53.22
N PRO A 202 2.09 -8.14 -53.56
CA PRO A 202 0.94 -8.61 -52.78
C PRO A 202 1.28 -8.79 -51.31
N TYR A 203 0.33 -8.50 -50.42
CA TYR A 203 0.53 -8.68 -48.98
C TYR A 203 0.86 -10.14 -48.61
N ASP A 204 0.19 -11.13 -49.23
CA ASP A 204 0.43 -12.56 -48.99
C ASP A 204 1.84 -13.00 -49.40
N LYS A 205 2.40 -12.40 -50.46
CA LYS A 205 3.77 -12.62 -50.94
C LYS A 205 4.83 -11.76 -50.24
N SER A 206 4.42 -10.84 -49.37
CA SER A 206 5.35 -10.00 -48.62
C SER A 206 6.17 -10.82 -47.62
N SER A 207 7.39 -10.37 -47.34
CA SER A 207 8.26 -10.99 -46.34
C SER A 207 7.63 -10.96 -44.94
N LEU A 208 8.06 -11.86 -44.05
CA LEU A 208 7.55 -11.90 -42.68
C LEU A 208 7.77 -10.57 -41.96
N GLY A 209 8.95 -9.95 -42.10
CA GLY A 209 9.26 -8.65 -41.50
C GLY A 209 8.32 -7.55 -41.98
N HIS A 210 7.93 -7.59 -43.26
CA HIS A 210 6.97 -6.65 -43.81
C HIS A 210 5.54 -6.85 -43.25
N LYS A 211 5.12 -8.11 -43.15
CA LYS A 211 3.83 -8.48 -42.51
C LYS A 211 3.78 -8.04 -41.05
N VAL A 212 4.86 -8.28 -40.29
CA VAL A 212 4.99 -7.84 -38.91
C VAL A 212 4.97 -6.31 -38.82
N TYR A 213 5.69 -5.59 -39.69
CA TYR A 213 5.66 -4.12 -39.72
C TYR A 213 4.23 -3.57 -39.87
N PHE A 214 3.46 -4.07 -40.84
CA PHE A 214 2.08 -3.64 -41.01
C PHE A 214 1.15 -4.10 -39.88
N TRP A 215 1.41 -5.26 -39.30
CA TRP A 215 0.68 -5.72 -38.13
C TRP A 215 0.93 -4.83 -36.91
N THR A 216 2.18 -4.36 -36.68
CA THR A 216 2.46 -3.38 -35.62
C THR A 216 1.70 -2.08 -35.82
N LEU A 217 1.54 -1.62 -37.07
CA LEU A 217 0.70 -0.46 -37.36
C LEU A 217 -0.77 -0.72 -37.01
N SER A 218 -1.32 -1.88 -37.38
CA SER A 218 -2.68 -2.27 -36.97
C SER A 218 -2.85 -2.32 -35.46
N TRP A 219 -1.85 -2.79 -34.71
CA TRP A 219 -1.91 -2.77 -33.25
C TRP A 219 -1.90 -1.34 -32.71
N HIS A 220 -1.01 -0.49 -33.24
CA HIS A 220 -0.86 0.90 -32.81
C HIS A 220 -2.12 1.74 -33.06
N THR A 221 -2.82 1.50 -34.19
CA THR A 221 -4.10 2.16 -34.52
C THR A 221 -5.30 1.49 -33.86
N GLY A 222 -5.11 0.31 -33.25
CA GLY A 222 -6.16 -0.45 -32.57
C GLY A 222 -7.05 -1.23 -33.53
N GLU A 223 -6.67 -1.43 -34.78
CA GLU A 223 -7.49 -2.11 -35.79
C GLU A 223 -7.31 -3.65 -35.78
N VAL A 224 -6.68 -4.19 -34.74
CA VAL A 224 -6.52 -5.65 -34.56
C VAL A 224 -7.77 -6.26 -33.93
N GLY A 225 -8.28 -7.34 -34.51
CA GLY A 225 -9.34 -8.15 -33.90
C GLY A 225 -10.71 -7.49 -33.86
N GLY A 226 -11.03 -6.62 -34.81
CA GLY A 226 -12.34 -5.95 -34.87
C GLY A 226 -12.53 -4.96 -33.72
N LEU A 227 -13.59 -5.11 -32.93
CA LEU A 227 -13.88 -4.24 -31.78
C LEU A 227 -12.92 -4.44 -30.59
N PHE A 228 -12.14 -5.53 -30.56
CA PHE A 228 -11.21 -5.80 -29.47
C PHE A 228 -10.10 -4.74 -29.36
N GLY A 229 -9.37 -4.50 -30.45
CA GLY A 229 -8.26 -3.54 -30.48
C GLY A 229 -8.66 -2.11 -30.09
N PRO A 230 -9.76 -1.54 -30.62
CA PRO A 230 -10.17 -0.20 -30.27
C PRO A 230 -10.59 -0.08 -28.79
N LEU A 231 -11.25 -1.09 -28.23
CA LEU A 231 -11.62 -1.10 -26.80
C LEU A 231 -10.37 -1.16 -25.89
N VAL A 232 -9.38 -1.98 -26.25
CA VAL A 232 -8.11 -2.07 -25.52
C VAL A 232 -7.36 -0.74 -25.56
N LEU A 233 -7.21 -0.13 -26.74
CA LEU A 233 -6.54 1.17 -26.85
C LEU A 233 -7.34 2.30 -26.19
N LEU A 234 -8.67 2.26 -26.23
CA LEU A 234 -9.51 3.24 -25.54
C LEU A 234 -9.28 3.17 -24.02
N PHE A 235 -9.24 1.97 -23.44
CA PHE A 235 -8.88 1.80 -22.04
C PHE A 235 -7.47 2.34 -21.74
N GLY A 236 -6.49 2.00 -22.59
CA GLY A 236 -5.14 2.54 -22.48
C GLY A 236 -5.11 4.07 -22.50
N ALA A 237 -5.78 4.70 -23.48
CA ALA A 237 -5.83 6.15 -23.64
C ALA A 237 -6.52 6.84 -22.45
N LEU A 238 -7.65 6.31 -21.96
CA LEU A 238 -8.36 6.85 -20.81
C LEU A 238 -7.60 6.68 -19.48
N SER A 239 -6.75 5.67 -19.37
CA SER A 239 -5.96 5.43 -18.17
C SER A 239 -4.85 6.47 -17.95
N VAL A 240 -4.26 7.01 -19.02
CA VAL A 240 -3.15 7.98 -18.95
C VAL A 240 -3.50 9.24 -18.14
N PRO A 241 -4.61 9.97 -18.42
CA PRO A 241 -4.97 11.14 -17.62
C PRO A 241 -5.33 10.78 -16.17
N VAL A 242 -5.92 9.61 -15.94
CA VAL A 242 -6.19 9.13 -14.57
C VAL A 242 -4.88 8.89 -13.81
N LEU A 243 -3.89 8.25 -14.44
CA LEU A 243 -2.58 8.01 -13.84
C LEU A 243 -1.80 9.31 -13.60
N ALA A 244 -1.88 10.27 -14.53
CA ALA A 244 -1.29 11.59 -14.36
C ALA A 244 -1.91 12.32 -13.16
N TYR A 245 -3.24 12.35 -13.06
CA TYR A 245 -3.95 12.99 -11.95
C TYR A 245 -3.65 12.33 -10.61
N THR A 246 -3.76 10.99 -10.54
CA THR A 246 -3.56 10.24 -9.29
C THR A 246 -2.09 10.27 -8.83
N GLY A 247 -1.13 10.26 -9.76
CA GLY A 247 0.29 10.42 -9.47
C GLY A 247 0.63 11.82 -8.93
N ALA A 248 0.20 12.87 -9.66
CA ALA A 248 0.44 14.26 -9.26
C ALA A 248 -0.24 14.61 -7.93
N SER A 249 -1.49 14.21 -7.74
CA SER A 249 -2.23 14.45 -6.49
C SER A 249 -1.60 13.73 -5.29
N SER A 250 -1.09 12.52 -5.46
CA SER A 250 -0.35 11.80 -4.41
C SER A 250 0.95 12.52 -4.03
N TYR A 251 1.72 12.98 -5.02
CA TYR A 251 2.95 13.74 -4.81
C TYR A 251 2.70 15.06 -4.08
N LEU A 252 1.72 15.84 -4.53
CA LEU A 252 1.37 17.12 -3.91
C LEU A 252 0.90 16.93 -2.46
N ARG A 253 0.01 15.95 -2.20
CA ARG A 253 -0.44 15.65 -0.83
C ARG A 253 0.70 15.24 0.10
N ARG A 254 1.70 14.51 -0.41
CA ARG A 254 2.90 14.16 0.37
C ARG A 254 3.71 15.41 0.73
N LYS A 255 3.91 16.31 -0.25
CA LYS A 255 4.74 17.51 -0.08
C LYS A 255 4.12 18.54 0.87
N PHE A 256 2.79 18.61 0.93
CA PHE A 256 2.06 19.62 1.71
C PHE A 256 1.44 19.10 3.02
N ARG A 257 1.78 17.89 3.49
CA ARG A 257 1.25 17.37 4.77
C ARG A 257 1.91 18.09 5.95
N LYS A 258 1.16 18.92 6.67
CA LYS A 258 1.53 19.38 8.02
C LYS A 258 1.52 18.16 8.95
N THR A 259 2.67 17.81 9.50
CA THR A 259 2.82 16.81 10.57
C THR A 259 2.36 17.42 11.88
N THR A 260 1.12 17.17 12.25
CA THR A 260 0.59 17.44 13.60
C THR A 260 0.12 16.11 14.18
N GLY A 261 0.83 15.62 15.20
CA GLY A 261 0.64 14.30 15.82
C GLY A 261 1.64 13.25 15.31
N GLY A 262 2.13 12.39 16.22
CA GLY A 262 3.07 11.31 15.91
C GLY A 262 2.64 10.47 14.69
N ALA A 263 3.61 9.87 13.99
CA ALA A 263 3.36 9.16 12.74
C ALA A 263 2.28 8.07 12.92
N ARG A 264 1.11 8.29 12.30
CA ARG A 264 0.02 7.32 12.22
C ARG A 264 0.15 6.47 10.97
N LEU A 265 -0.10 5.17 11.10
CA LEU A 265 -0.09 4.18 10.03
C LEU A 265 -1.51 3.71 9.75
N ASN A 266 -1.89 3.65 8.48
CA ASN A 266 -3.11 2.95 8.07
C ASN A 266 -2.76 1.50 7.78
N VAL A 267 -3.42 0.57 8.45
CA VAL A 267 -3.23 -0.86 8.28
C VAL A 267 -4.54 -1.54 7.90
N GLN A 268 -4.46 -2.57 7.09
CA GLN A 268 -5.60 -3.44 6.79
C GLN A 268 -5.60 -4.64 7.73
N VAL A 269 -6.77 -5.01 8.24
CA VAL A 269 -7.00 -6.29 8.92
C VAL A 269 -6.93 -7.39 7.87
N ALA A 270 -5.76 -8.01 7.71
CA ALA A 270 -5.51 -9.07 6.76
C ALA A 270 -6.19 -10.38 7.19
N ASN A 271 -6.29 -10.63 8.49
CA ASN A 271 -6.95 -11.80 9.05
C ASN A 271 -7.51 -11.52 10.45
N LYS A 272 -8.66 -12.13 10.79
CA LYS A 272 -9.28 -12.11 12.12
C LYS A 272 -9.69 -13.53 12.48
N ARG A 273 -9.27 -14.01 13.65
CA ARG A 273 -9.60 -15.36 14.14
C ARG A 273 -10.07 -15.33 15.58
N ALA A 274 -11.01 -16.21 15.90
CA ALA A 274 -11.23 -16.63 17.28
C ALA A 274 -10.04 -17.51 17.69
N GLU A 275 -9.23 -17.01 18.62
CA GLU A 275 -7.99 -17.65 19.07
C GLU A 275 -8.23 -18.54 20.29
N ALA A 276 -9.08 -18.06 21.19
CA ALA A 276 -9.54 -18.78 22.37
C ALA A 276 -10.92 -18.21 22.79
N THR A 277 -11.54 -18.81 23.79
CA THR A 277 -12.79 -18.29 24.37
C THR A 277 -12.59 -16.83 24.80
N ASP A 278 -13.44 -15.94 24.29
CA ASP A 278 -13.39 -14.49 24.48
C ASP A 278 -12.14 -13.78 23.91
N ILE A 279 -11.28 -14.43 23.12
CA ILE A 279 -10.06 -13.82 22.56
C ILE A 279 -10.07 -13.91 21.03
N CYS A 280 -9.89 -12.75 20.37
CA CYS A 280 -9.67 -12.69 18.93
C CYS A 280 -8.24 -12.23 18.62
N THR A 281 -7.64 -12.78 17.56
CA THR A 281 -6.40 -12.27 16.98
C THR A 281 -6.65 -11.48 15.72
N PHE A 282 -5.86 -10.43 15.51
CA PHE A 282 -5.91 -9.59 14.31
C PHE A 282 -4.52 -9.52 13.67
N GLU A 283 -4.43 -9.97 12.43
CA GLU A 283 -3.25 -9.74 11.59
C GLU A 283 -3.43 -8.41 10.86
N LEU A 284 -2.52 -7.46 11.12
CA LEU A 284 -2.54 -6.12 10.55
C LEU A 284 -1.38 -6.00 9.55
N ALA A 285 -1.68 -5.60 8.32
CA ALA A 285 -0.68 -5.44 7.27
C ALA A 285 -0.84 -4.09 6.56
N ASP A 286 0.23 -3.61 5.92
CA ASP A 286 0.15 -2.42 5.08
C ASP A 286 -0.84 -2.69 3.92
N PRO A 287 -1.84 -1.82 3.68
CA PRO A 287 -2.91 -2.05 2.70
C PRO A 287 -2.40 -2.10 1.26
N LEU A 288 -1.15 -1.69 1.01
CA LEU A 288 -0.49 -1.72 -0.28
C LEU A 288 0.60 -2.80 -0.37
N GLY A 289 0.74 -3.64 0.66
CA GLY A 289 1.70 -4.75 0.74
C GLY A 289 3.14 -4.33 1.00
N ASN A 290 3.38 -3.13 1.53
CA ASN A 290 4.73 -2.71 1.95
C ASN A 290 5.15 -3.41 3.25
N ALA A 291 6.44 -3.29 3.59
CA ALA A 291 6.94 -3.73 4.89
C ALA A 291 6.45 -2.79 5.99
N MET A 292 6.01 -3.39 7.11
CA MET A 292 5.70 -2.71 8.35
C MET A 292 6.98 -2.22 9.03
N PRO A 293 6.93 -1.13 9.83
CA PRO A 293 8.06 -0.74 10.67
C PRO A 293 8.55 -1.87 11.58
N ASN A 294 9.84 -1.86 11.91
CA ASN A 294 10.40 -2.84 12.83
C ASN A 294 9.93 -2.55 14.26
N PHE A 295 9.83 -3.60 15.08
CA PHE A 295 9.55 -3.49 16.51
C PHE A 295 10.46 -4.43 17.30
N SER A 296 10.42 -4.32 18.63
CA SER A 296 11.17 -5.20 19.53
C SER A 296 10.20 -5.93 20.48
N ALA A 297 10.64 -7.05 21.06
CA ALA A 297 9.79 -7.79 21.99
C ALA A 297 9.38 -6.90 23.19
N GLY A 298 8.09 -6.96 23.54
CA GLY A 298 7.45 -6.05 24.49
C GLY A 298 6.83 -4.79 23.86
N SER A 299 6.94 -4.61 22.54
CA SER A 299 6.28 -3.49 21.87
C SER A 299 4.76 -3.60 21.86
N HIS A 300 4.08 -2.46 21.91
CA HIS A 300 2.65 -2.31 21.68
C HIS A 300 2.36 -1.24 20.62
N ILE A 301 1.14 -1.25 20.11
CA ILE A 301 0.60 -0.23 19.21
C ILE A 301 -0.69 0.35 19.79
N ASP A 302 -0.94 1.62 19.51
CA ASP A 302 -2.21 2.27 19.78
C ASP A 302 -3.13 2.02 18.58
N VAL A 303 -4.30 1.43 18.79
CA VAL A 303 -5.32 1.15 17.78
C VAL A 303 -6.50 2.08 17.96
N HIS A 304 -6.84 2.83 16.92
CA HIS A 304 -8.01 3.69 16.88
C HIS A 304 -9.23 2.86 16.49
N VAL A 305 -10.07 2.53 17.47
CA VAL A 305 -11.20 1.59 17.30
C VAL A 305 -12.45 2.32 16.79
N ARG A 306 -12.74 3.50 17.33
CA ARG A 306 -13.81 4.43 16.92
C ARG A 306 -13.37 5.86 17.22
N ASP A 307 -14.15 6.86 16.79
CA ASP A 307 -13.89 8.27 17.12
C ASP A 307 -13.74 8.46 18.65
N GLY A 308 -12.55 8.91 19.07
CA GLY A 308 -12.21 9.12 20.48
C GLY A 308 -11.85 7.86 21.29
N VAL A 309 -11.92 6.66 20.71
CA VAL A 309 -11.60 5.40 21.42
C VAL A 309 -10.30 4.79 20.90
N VAL A 310 -9.22 4.96 21.68
CA VAL A 310 -7.91 4.36 21.42
C VAL A 310 -7.64 3.24 22.42
N ARG A 311 -7.08 2.11 21.96
CA ARG A 311 -6.67 0.99 22.82
C ARG A 311 -5.27 0.52 22.47
N GLN A 312 -4.50 0.17 23.48
CA GLN A 312 -3.16 -0.35 23.30
C GLN A 312 -3.20 -1.87 23.25
N TYR A 313 -2.49 -2.46 22.31
CA TYR A 313 -2.35 -3.91 22.20
C TYR A 313 -0.89 -4.28 21.95
N SER A 314 -0.36 -5.19 22.77
CA SER A 314 1.00 -5.71 22.60
C SER A 314 1.10 -6.57 21.34
N LEU A 315 2.20 -6.40 20.63
CA LEU A 315 2.54 -7.20 19.45
C LEU A 315 3.00 -8.58 19.90
N CYS A 316 2.41 -9.64 19.31
CA CYS A 316 2.66 -11.03 19.72
C CYS A 316 3.18 -11.93 18.58
N ASN A 317 3.67 -11.36 17.48
CA ASN A 317 4.43 -12.08 16.45
C ASN A 317 5.95 -11.90 16.60
N ASP A 318 6.72 -12.75 15.90
CA ASP A 318 8.18 -12.67 15.85
C ASP A 318 8.60 -11.28 15.33
N PRO A 319 9.43 -10.52 16.08
CA PRO A 319 9.91 -9.20 15.68
C PRO A 319 10.65 -9.13 14.34
N ARG A 320 11.11 -10.27 13.80
CA ARG A 320 11.74 -10.35 12.46
C ARG A 320 10.72 -10.31 11.33
N GLU A 321 9.44 -10.54 11.62
CA GLU A 321 8.38 -10.46 10.62
C GLU A 321 8.07 -9.00 10.27
N THR A 322 8.45 -8.59 9.05
CA THR A 322 8.19 -7.22 8.55
C THR A 322 6.94 -7.11 7.70
N HIS A 323 6.19 -8.19 7.53
CA HIS A 323 5.04 -8.23 6.60
C HIS A 323 3.69 -8.07 7.31
N ARG A 324 3.66 -8.14 8.65
CA ARG A 324 2.46 -7.99 9.47
C ARG A 324 2.82 -7.61 10.90
N TYR A 325 1.82 -7.11 11.60
CA TYR A 325 1.71 -7.11 13.05
C TYR A 325 0.61 -8.07 13.47
N LEU A 326 0.78 -8.76 14.60
CA LEU A 326 -0.24 -9.62 15.20
C LEU A 326 -0.55 -9.11 16.60
N ILE A 327 -1.83 -8.92 16.88
CA ILE A 327 -2.33 -8.56 18.21
C ILE A 327 -3.36 -9.57 18.69
N GLY A 328 -3.40 -9.83 19.99
CA GLY A 328 -4.44 -10.60 20.66
C GLY A 328 -5.32 -9.69 21.51
N VAL A 329 -6.64 -9.75 21.32
CA VAL A 329 -7.61 -8.89 21.98
C VAL A 329 -8.58 -9.74 22.80
N LEU A 330 -8.51 -9.62 24.12
CA LEU A 330 -9.50 -10.18 25.04
C LEU A 330 -10.77 -9.32 25.07
N ARG A 331 -11.93 -9.96 24.96
CA ARG A 331 -13.24 -9.33 25.18
C ARG A 331 -13.43 -9.17 26.68
N VAL A 332 -13.66 -7.93 27.11
CA VAL A 332 -13.81 -7.59 28.53
C VAL A 332 -15.27 -7.29 28.80
N PRO A 333 -15.93 -8.02 29.73
CA PRO A 333 -17.28 -7.67 30.19
C PRO A 333 -17.31 -6.23 30.72
N ASN A 334 -18.34 -5.45 30.37
CA ASN A 334 -18.45 -4.03 30.75
C ASN A 334 -17.29 -3.13 30.28
N SER A 335 -16.69 -3.46 29.14
CA SER A 335 -15.70 -2.60 28.48
C SER A 335 -16.25 -1.20 28.21
N ARG A 336 -15.38 -0.18 28.27
CA ARG A 336 -15.63 1.20 27.78
C ARG A 336 -15.77 1.26 26.24
N GLY A 337 -16.40 0.26 25.62
CA GLY A 337 -16.62 0.10 24.18
C GLY A 337 -15.45 -0.48 23.37
N GLY A 338 -14.19 -0.25 23.76
CA GLY A 338 -13.03 -0.57 22.92
C GLY A 338 -12.84 -2.05 22.55
N SER A 339 -12.77 -2.96 23.53
CA SER A 339 -12.57 -4.39 23.25
C SER A 339 -13.79 -5.04 22.60
N ASN A 340 -15.01 -4.63 22.98
CA ASN A 340 -16.23 -5.12 22.33
C ASN A 340 -16.29 -4.68 20.86
N ALA A 341 -15.96 -3.42 20.56
CA ALA A 341 -15.93 -2.92 19.18
C ALA A 341 -14.88 -3.63 18.31
N MET A 342 -13.69 -3.95 18.86
CA MET A 342 -12.72 -4.79 18.15
C MET A 342 -13.31 -6.17 17.79
N HIS A 343 -14.09 -6.77 18.68
CA HIS A 343 -14.72 -8.08 18.44
C HIS A 343 -15.93 -8.02 17.50
N ASP A 344 -16.79 -7.02 17.66
CA ASP A 344 -18.10 -6.98 16.99
C ASP A 344 -18.04 -6.23 15.65
N ASP A 345 -17.34 -5.10 15.59
CA ASP A 345 -17.39 -4.20 14.44
C ASP A 345 -16.27 -4.45 13.44
N ILE A 346 -15.06 -4.74 13.92
CA ILE A 346 -13.87 -4.83 13.07
C ILE A 346 -13.81 -6.19 12.40
N GLN A 347 -13.77 -6.23 11.07
CA GLN A 347 -13.76 -7.44 10.28
C GLN A 347 -12.53 -7.53 9.35
N GLU A 348 -12.30 -8.72 8.80
CA GLU A 348 -11.28 -8.90 7.76
C GLU A 348 -11.52 -7.95 6.58
N GLY A 349 -10.44 -7.30 6.13
CA GLY A 349 -10.42 -6.34 5.05
C GLY A 349 -10.60 -4.88 5.48
N ASP A 350 -10.99 -4.61 6.74
CA ASP A 350 -11.17 -3.26 7.25
C ASP A 350 -9.84 -2.54 7.45
N VAL A 351 -9.88 -1.21 7.44
CA VAL A 351 -8.68 -0.37 7.57
C VAL A 351 -8.74 0.34 8.91
N LEU A 352 -7.70 0.14 9.71
CA LEU A 352 -7.53 0.75 11.02
C LEU A 352 -6.40 1.76 10.97
N GLU A 353 -6.52 2.80 11.79
CA GLU A 353 -5.41 3.71 12.08
C GLU A 353 -4.71 3.22 13.35
N ILE A 354 -3.38 3.11 13.28
CA ILE A 354 -2.54 2.70 14.40
C ILE A 354 -1.35 3.66 14.59
N SER A 355 -0.76 3.66 15.78
CA SER A 355 0.56 4.28 16.00
C SER A 355 1.69 3.44 15.40
N GLU A 356 2.88 4.03 15.27
CA GLU A 356 4.11 3.25 15.24
C GLU A 356 4.29 2.43 16.54
N PRO A 357 5.04 1.31 16.50
CA PRO A 357 5.33 0.52 17.70
C PRO A 357 6.07 1.33 18.75
N LYS A 358 5.60 1.25 20.00
CA LYS A 358 6.27 1.80 21.19
C LYS A 358 6.67 0.63 22.08
N ASN A 359 7.73 0.77 22.89
CA ASN A 359 8.15 -0.30 23.79
C ASN A 359 8.46 0.26 25.18
N HIS A 360 7.57 -0.03 26.13
CA HIS A 360 7.75 0.29 27.56
C HIS A 360 8.06 -0.96 28.39
N PHE A 361 8.16 -2.12 27.75
CA PHE A 361 8.44 -3.40 28.39
C PHE A 361 9.61 -4.11 27.67
N PRO A 362 10.78 -3.47 27.57
CA PRO A 362 11.87 -3.98 26.74
C PRO A 362 12.52 -5.24 27.35
N LEU A 363 12.86 -6.19 26.47
CA LEU A 363 13.64 -7.37 26.85
C LEU A 363 15.12 -7.03 27.10
N ALA A 364 15.65 -7.45 28.24
CA ALA A 364 17.04 -7.27 28.65
C ALA A 364 17.93 -8.33 27.98
N HIS A 365 18.44 -8.01 26.79
CA HIS A 365 19.22 -8.95 25.96
C HIS A 365 20.55 -9.41 26.58
N ALA A 366 21.02 -8.70 27.62
CA ALA A 366 22.24 -9.03 28.36
C ALA A 366 22.02 -10.08 29.47
N ALA A 367 20.77 -10.39 29.83
CA ALA A 367 20.47 -11.43 30.81
C ALA A 367 20.93 -12.80 30.30
N LYS A 368 21.49 -13.64 31.19
CA LYS A 368 21.86 -15.02 30.84
C LYS A 368 20.63 -15.92 30.76
N ARG A 369 19.69 -15.71 31.69
CA ARG A 369 18.41 -16.42 31.77
C ARG A 369 17.25 -15.45 31.97
N SER A 370 16.12 -15.73 31.32
CA SER A 370 14.86 -15.00 31.52
C SER A 370 13.77 -15.93 32.05
N LEU A 371 13.13 -15.54 33.15
CA LEU A 371 11.95 -16.20 33.68
C LEU A 371 10.72 -15.40 33.27
N LEU A 372 9.84 -15.99 32.45
CA LEU A 372 8.71 -15.31 31.82
C LEU A 372 7.38 -15.81 32.40
N LEU A 373 6.64 -14.95 33.09
CA LEU A 373 5.36 -15.29 33.71
C LEU A 373 4.22 -14.54 33.01
N ALA A 374 3.30 -15.28 32.41
CA ALA A 374 2.14 -14.76 31.71
C ALA A 374 0.85 -15.22 32.40
N GLY A 375 -0.06 -14.28 32.63
CA GLY A 375 -1.42 -14.54 33.10
C GLY A 375 -2.46 -14.17 32.04
N GLY A 376 -3.27 -15.13 31.59
CA GLY A 376 -4.36 -14.89 30.64
C GLY A 376 -3.90 -14.22 29.34
N ILE A 377 -4.47 -13.07 28.98
CA ILE A 377 -4.08 -12.31 27.78
C ILE A 377 -2.69 -11.66 27.92
N GLY A 378 -2.11 -11.60 29.13
CA GLY A 378 -0.72 -11.20 29.41
C GLY A 378 0.35 -11.98 28.64
N VAL A 379 -0.05 -13.08 28.01
CA VAL A 379 0.77 -13.86 27.08
C VAL A 379 1.26 -13.08 25.87
N THR A 380 0.57 -12.02 25.42
CA THR A 380 0.91 -11.36 24.15
C THR A 380 2.33 -10.78 24.09
N PRO A 381 2.80 -9.92 25.03
CA PRO A 381 4.18 -9.45 25.05
C PRO A 381 5.15 -10.59 25.43
N ILE A 382 4.74 -11.50 26.33
CA ILE A 382 5.57 -12.59 26.83
C ILE A 382 5.90 -13.61 25.73
N LEU A 383 4.94 -13.95 24.87
CA LEU A 383 5.14 -14.83 23.72
C LEU A 383 6.15 -14.23 22.74
N CYS A 384 6.04 -12.92 22.50
CA CYS A 384 6.99 -12.19 21.66
C CYS A 384 8.42 -12.23 22.25
N MET A 385 8.54 -12.14 23.58
CA MET A 385 9.82 -12.30 24.27
C MET A 385 10.37 -13.73 24.16
N ALA A 386 9.53 -14.75 24.37
CA ALA A 386 9.91 -16.16 24.23
C ALA A 386 10.43 -16.46 22.81
N GLU A 387 9.71 -16.02 21.77
CA GLU A 387 10.16 -16.14 20.38
C GLU A 387 11.47 -15.40 20.13
N ARG A 388 11.63 -14.19 20.68
CA ARG A 388 12.88 -13.44 20.55
C ARG A 388 14.05 -14.18 21.20
N LEU A 389 13.88 -14.70 22.42
CA LEU A 389 14.92 -15.40 23.18
C LEU A 389 15.33 -16.71 22.50
N ASP A 390 14.37 -17.49 22.02
CA ASP A 390 14.64 -18.71 21.24
C ASP A 390 15.46 -18.40 19.98
N ASN A 391 15.05 -17.37 19.24
CA ASN A 391 15.72 -16.93 18.02
C ASN A 391 17.18 -16.47 18.22
N ILE A 392 17.53 -15.96 19.41
CA ILE A 392 18.90 -15.54 19.74
C ILE A 392 19.65 -16.57 20.60
N GLY A 393 19.06 -17.74 20.82
CA GLY A 393 19.67 -18.83 21.60
C GLY A 393 19.94 -18.45 23.06
N ARG A 394 19.06 -17.65 23.69
CA ARG A 394 19.14 -17.33 25.12
C ARG A 394 18.32 -18.30 25.95
N GLU A 395 18.76 -18.52 27.19
CA GLU A 395 18.08 -19.42 28.11
C GLU A 395 16.83 -18.74 28.68
N PHE A 396 15.70 -19.45 28.68
CA PHE A 396 14.48 -18.95 29.29
C PHE A 396 13.55 -20.08 29.69
N GLU A 397 12.62 -19.75 30.58
CA GLU A 397 11.53 -20.60 31.02
C GLU A 397 10.25 -19.77 31.06
N MET A 398 9.15 -20.33 30.57
CA MET A 398 7.86 -19.63 30.45
C MET A 398 6.75 -20.31 31.27
N HIS A 399 6.34 -19.58 32.30
CA HIS A 399 5.16 -19.66 33.16
C HIS A 399 3.85 -19.22 32.52
N TYR A 400 3.03 -20.05 31.86
CA TYR A 400 1.74 -19.58 31.33
C TYR A 400 0.54 -20.05 32.15
N CYS A 401 -0.03 -19.14 32.93
CA CYS A 401 -1.19 -19.36 33.79
C CYS A 401 -2.49 -18.88 33.14
N THR A 402 -3.50 -19.74 33.09
CA THR A 402 -4.84 -19.42 32.60
C THR A 402 -5.91 -20.17 33.40
N ARG A 403 -7.18 -19.84 33.17
CA ARG A 403 -8.29 -20.53 33.84
C ARG A 403 -8.46 -21.97 33.34
N SER A 404 -8.51 -22.15 32.02
CA SER A 404 -8.72 -23.43 31.36
C SER A 404 -8.06 -23.46 29.97
N PRO A 405 -7.84 -24.64 29.37
CA PRO A 405 -7.25 -24.77 28.03
C PRO A 405 -8.01 -23.97 26.95
N GLU A 406 -9.34 -23.91 27.01
CA GLU A 406 -10.19 -23.23 26.03
C GLU A 406 -10.06 -21.69 26.09
N ARG A 407 -9.54 -21.16 27.20
CA ARG A 407 -9.25 -19.73 27.42
C ARG A 407 -7.77 -19.40 27.22
N THR A 408 -6.97 -20.36 26.75
CA THR A 408 -5.53 -20.21 26.55
C THR A 408 -5.21 -19.80 25.13
N ALA A 409 -4.94 -18.51 24.92
CA ALA A 409 -4.55 -18.02 23.61
C ALA A 409 -3.18 -18.58 23.18
N PHE A 410 -3.01 -18.85 21.89
CA PHE A 410 -1.78 -19.34 21.29
C PHE A 410 -1.31 -20.71 21.78
N LEU A 411 -2.15 -21.49 22.45
CA LEU A 411 -1.79 -22.81 22.99
C LEU A 411 -1.18 -23.73 21.92
N GLU A 412 -1.86 -23.88 20.79
CA GLU A 412 -1.40 -24.74 19.69
C GLU A 412 -0.19 -24.15 18.96
N ARG A 413 -0.07 -22.81 18.88
CA ARG A 413 1.12 -22.15 18.31
C ARG A 413 2.35 -22.41 19.17
N ILE A 414 2.22 -22.31 20.49
CA ILE A 414 3.31 -22.55 21.44
C ILE A 414 3.70 -24.03 21.42
N LYS A 415 2.74 -24.97 21.46
CA LYS A 415 3.05 -26.41 21.40
C LYS A 415 3.81 -26.84 20.14
N ARG A 416 3.63 -26.12 19.03
CA ARG A 416 4.30 -26.38 17.74
C ARG A 416 5.61 -25.62 17.57
N SER A 417 5.99 -24.78 18.53
CA SER A 417 7.21 -23.99 18.44
C SER A 417 8.44 -24.83 18.80
N THR A 418 9.61 -24.33 18.42
CA THR A 418 10.92 -24.87 18.78
C THR A 418 11.24 -24.80 20.27
N PHE A 419 10.52 -23.94 21.00
CA PHE A 419 10.70 -23.73 22.44
C PHE A 419 9.58 -24.35 23.29
N ALA A 420 8.73 -25.21 22.72
CA ALA A 420 7.61 -25.82 23.43
C ALA A 420 8.02 -26.55 24.73
N ASN A 421 9.21 -27.14 24.76
CA ASN A 421 9.79 -27.81 25.93
C ASN A 421 10.27 -26.86 27.05
N ARG A 422 10.17 -25.55 26.84
CA ARG A 422 10.51 -24.49 27.81
C ARG A 422 9.27 -23.73 28.29
N VAL A 423 8.07 -24.25 28.01
CA VAL A 423 6.80 -23.64 28.42
C VAL A 423 6.02 -24.60 29.29
N TRP A 424 5.60 -24.12 30.45
CA TRP A 424 4.74 -24.83 31.39
C TRP A 424 3.39 -24.13 31.46
N PHE A 425 2.33 -24.91 31.24
CA PHE A 425 0.96 -24.43 31.30
C PHE A 425 0.36 -24.76 32.66
N HIS A 426 -0.27 -23.76 33.27
CA HIS A 426 -0.93 -23.87 34.56
C HIS A 426 -2.40 -23.49 34.42
N PHE A 427 -3.30 -24.35 34.91
CA PHE A 427 -4.75 -24.18 34.81
C PHE A 427 -5.39 -24.11 36.20
N ASP A 428 -6.06 -22.99 36.50
CA ASP A 428 -6.66 -22.75 37.82
C ASP A 428 -7.80 -23.72 38.16
N ASP A 429 -8.57 -24.10 37.13
CA ASP A 429 -9.73 -25.00 37.21
C ASP A 429 -9.31 -26.48 37.10
N GLY A 430 -8.00 -26.73 36.95
CA GLY A 430 -7.40 -28.05 36.94
C GLY A 430 -7.15 -28.61 38.35
N ALA A 431 -6.45 -29.75 38.41
CA ALA A 431 -6.03 -30.32 39.69
C ALA A 431 -5.08 -29.35 40.43
N PRO A 432 -5.09 -29.29 41.79
CA PRO A 432 -4.27 -28.35 42.55
C PRO A 432 -2.78 -28.37 42.19
N GLU A 433 -2.25 -29.52 41.80
CA GLU A 433 -0.86 -29.75 41.41
C GLU A 433 -0.51 -29.09 40.06
N GLN A 434 -1.50 -28.68 39.26
CA GLN A 434 -1.31 -27.95 38.02
C GLN A 434 -1.15 -26.45 38.23
N ARG A 435 -1.46 -25.94 39.43
CA ARG A 435 -1.29 -24.51 39.76
C ARG A 435 0.19 -24.17 39.85
N LEU A 436 0.52 -22.93 39.49
CA LEU A 436 1.89 -22.45 39.58
C LEU A 436 2.29 -22.28 41.06
N ASP A 437 3.33 -23.00 41.48
CA ASP A 437 4.00 -22.77 42.77
C ASP A 437 4.93 -21.55 42.67
N ILE A 438 4.35 -20.36 42.83
CA ILE A 438 5.08 -19.08 42.78
C ILE A 438 6.18 -19.01 43.85
N PRO A 439 5.92 -19.37 45.13
CA PRO A 439 6.97 -19.41 46.16
C PRO A 439 8.14 -20.32 45.80
N GLY A 440 7.88 -21.54 45.33
CA GLY A 440 8.92 -22.47 44.91
C GLY A 440 9.70 -21.98 43.69
N LEU A 441 9.02 -21.42 42.69
CA LEU A 441 9.64 -20.93 41.46
C LEU A 441 10.57 -19.73 41.68
N LEU A 442 10.19 -18.82 42.58
CA LEU A 442 10.93 -17.57 42.81
C LEU A 442 11.96 -17.68 43.95
N GLN A 443 12.13 -18.88 44.50
CA GLN A 443 13.12 -19.18 45.53
C GLN A 443 14.54 -19.04 44.95
N ASN A 444 15.46 -18.44 45.71
CA ASN A 444 16.89 -18.31 45.36
C ASN A 444 17.15 -17.55 44.03
N PRO A 445 16.98 -16.22 43.98
CA PRO A 445 17.29 -15.43 42.79
C PRO A 445 18.72 -15.62 42.32
N GLN A 446 18.90 -16.10 41.09
CA GLN A 446 20.22 -16.19 40.47
C GLN A 446 20.69 -14.81 40.00
N SER A 447 21.99 -14.53 40.16
CA SER A 447 22.57 -13.20 39.90
C SER A 447 22.50 -12.73 38.44
N ASP A 448 22.12 -13.58 37.49
CA ASP A 448 22.02 -13.24 36.06
C ASP A 448 20.63 -13.51 35.45
N THR A 449 19.61 -13.76 36.31
CA THR A 449 18.24 -14.03 35.87
C THR A 449 17.37 -12.78 35.96
N HIS A 450 16.59 -12.53 34.91
CA HIS A 450 15.58 -11.47 34.87
C HIS A 450 14.17 -12.07 34.89
N LEU A 451 13.30 -11.54 35.73
CA LEU A 451 11.89 -11.89 35.84
C LEU A 451 11.05 -10.93 34.99
N TYR A 452 10.23 -11.45 34.09
CA TYR A 452 9.24 -10.72 33.32
C TYR A 452 7.86 -11.22 33.70
N VAL A 453 6.96 -10.33 34.09
CA VAL A 453 5.59 -10.69 34.45
C VAL A 453 4.58 -9.80 33.74
N CYS A 454 3.53 -10.40 33.17
CA CYS A 454 2.39 -9.67 32.60
C CYS A 454 1.10 -10.48 32.77
N GLY A 455 0.05 -9.85 33.28
CA GLY A 455 -1.23 -10.53 33.53
C GLY A 455 -2.21 -9.68 34.35
N PRO A 456 -3.29 -10.27 34.86
CA PRO A 456 -4.24 -9.60 35.76
C PRO A 456 -3.54 -9.07 37.01
N GLN A 457 -4.02 -7.95 37.54
CA GLN A 457 -3.39 -7.26 38.67
C GLN A 457 -3.11 -8.18 39.87
N GLY A 458 -4.09 -8.98 40.31
CA GLY A 458 -3.88 -9.89 41.45
C GLY A 458 -2.77 -10.94 41.21
N PHE A 459 -2.59 -11.41 39.98
CA PHE A 459 -1.49 -12.31 39.63
C PHE A 459 -0.14 -11.57 39.69
N MET A 460 -0.08 -10.37 39.10
CA MET A 460 1.11 -9.52 39.10
C MET A 460 1.56 -9.19 40.52
N ASP A 461 0.63 -8.77 41.38
CA ASP A 461 0.91 -8.35 42.75
C ASP A 461 1.50 -9.50 43.57
N ILE A 462 0.96 -10.72 43.44
CA ILE A 462 1.49 -11.91 44.12
C ILE A 462 2.91 -12.22 43.64
N VAL A 463 3.14 -12.28 42.33
CA VAL A 463 4.47 -12.57 41.75
C VAL A 463 5.51 -11.55 42.21
N ILE A 464 5.20 -10.26 42.12
CA ILE A 464 6.12 -9.18 42.48
C ILE A 464 6.39 -9.18 43.99
N ALA A 465 5.36 -9.35 44.83
CA ALA A 465 5.52 -9.43 46.27
C ALA A 465 6.41 -10.61 46.67
N THR A 466 6.19 -11.80 46.10
CA THR A 466 7.01 -12.97 46.36
C THR A 466 8.44 -12.79 45.86
N ALA A 467 8.66 -12.19 44.69
CA ALA A 467 10.01 -11.88 44.20
C ALA A 467 10.75 -10.94 45.17
N ARG A 468 10.09 -9.89 45.64
CA ARG A 468 10.68 -8.94 46.62
C ARG A 468 11.01 -9.61 47.94
N GLN A 469 10.12 -10.45 48.47
CA GLN A 469 10.35 -11.23 49.70
C GLN A 469 11.56 -12.16 49.59
N ASN A 470 11.80 -12.71 48.39
CA ASN A 470 12.95 -13.58 48.12
C ASN A 470 14.23 -12.81 47.70
N GLY A 471 14.24 -11.47 47.78
CA GLY A 471 15.44 -10.66 47.54
C GLY A 471 15.79 -10.42 46.07
N TRP A 472 14.83 -10.52 45.15
CA TRP A 472 15.06 -10.15 43.75
C TRP A 472 15.36 -8.64 43.62
N PRO A 473 16.44 -8.25 42.92
CA PRO A 473 16.70 -6.83 42.67
C PRO A 473 15.62 -6.20 41.79
N GLU A 474 15.12 -5.02 42.16
CA GLU A 474 13.99 -4.36 41.46
C GLU A 474 14.28 -4.13 39.97
N HIS A 475 15.51 -3.79 39.59
CA HIS A 475 15.92 -3.60 38.19
C HIS A 475 15.88 -4.89 37.33
N ARG A 476 15.61 -6.04 37.94
CA ARG A 476 15.49 -7.36 37.27
C ARG A 476 14.06 -7.89 37.28
N VAL A 477 13.12 -7.18 37.91
CA VAL A 477 11.70 -7.52 37.94
C VAL A 477 10.97 -6.56 37.00
N HIS A 478 10.74 -7.03 35.78
CA HIS A 478 10.11 -6.28 34.70
C HIS A 478 8.61 -6.58 34.68
N ARG A 479 7.77 -5.57 34.50
CA ARG A 479 6.30 -5.70 34.52
C ARG A 479 5.62 -4.83 33.46
N GLU A 480 4.50 -5.30 32.91
CA GLU A 480 3.58 -4.51 32.07
C GLU A 480 2.13 -4.70 32.55
N TYR A 481 1.42 -3.59 32.78
CA TYR A 481 0.01 -3.58 33.17
C TYR A 481 -0.89 -3.25 31.97
N PHE A 482 -1.92 -4.07 31.73
CA PHE A 482 -2.91 -3.84 30.65
C PHE A 482 -4.12 -3.00 31.05
N SER A 483 -4.37 -2.89 32.35
CA SER A 483 -5.44 -2.09 32.90
C SER A 483 -5.08 -1.65 34.30
N SER A 484 -5.02 -0.34 34.52
CA SER A 484 -5.45 0.24 35.79
C SER A 484 -6.90 0.63 35.59
N ASP A 485 -7.81 0.07 36.40
CA ASP A 485 -9.14 0.63 36.50
C ASP A 485 -8.98 2.05 37.04
N VAL A 486 -9.29 3.06 36.23
CA VAL A 486 -9.50 4.42 36.73
C VAL A 486 -10.82 4.38 37.51
N ARG A 487 -10.76 3.90 38.76
CA ARG A 487 -11.91 3.86 39.64
C ARG A 487 -12.10 5.27 40.19
N MET A 488 -13.18 5.92 39.77
CA MET A 488 -13.72 7.05 40.52
C MET A 488 -14.28 6.49 41.83
N SER A 489 -13.86 7.04 42.96
CA SER A 489 -14.32 6.63 44.28
C SER A 489 -15.56 7.44 44.67
N GLU A 490 -16.43 6.88 45.51
CA GLU A 490 -17.51 7.68 46.14
C GLU A 490 -16.96 8.82 47.01
N ASN A 491 -15.71 8.67 47.47
CA ASN A 491 -14.99 9.68 48.26
C ASN A 491 -14.29 10.74 47.39
N ASP A 492 -14.39 10.68 46.07
CA ASP A 492 -13.78 11.68 45.19
C ASP A 492 -14.47 13.04 45.36
N THR A 493 -13.68 14.09 45.50
CA THR A 493 -14.15 15.47 45.57
C THR A 493 -13.84 16.21 44.28
N GLU A 494 -14.62 17.26 44.01
CA GLU A 494 -14.31 18.20 42.95
C GLU A 494 -13.09 19.07 43.30
N PHE A 495 -12.41 19.56 42.27
CA PHE A 495 -11.28 20.48 42.40
C PHE A 495 -11.15 21.35 41.15
N GLU A 496 -10.27 22.35 41.20
CA GLU A 496 -10.02 23.26 40.09
C GLU A 496 -8.65 23.03 39.43
N VAL A 497 -8.59 23.25 38.13
CA VAL A 497 -7.36 23.20 37.33
C VAL A 497 -7.14 24.56 36.69
N LYS A 498 -6.04 25.21 37.02
CA LYS A 498 -5.60 26.47 36.42
C LYS A 498 -4.52 26.22 35.37
N ILE A 499 -4.69 26.77 34.18
CA ILE A 499 -3.71 26.70 33.09
C ILE A 499 -2.75 27.87 33.22
N ALA A 500 -1.46 27.62 33.43
CA ALA A 500 -0.48 28.66 33.74
C ALA A 500 -0.31 29.69 32.62
N SER A 501 -0.32 29.26 31.35
CA SER A 501 -0.11 30.16 30.21
C SER A 501 -1.25 31.17 30.00
N THR A 502 -2.49 30.80 30.37
CA THR A 502 -3.68 31.62 30.12
C THR A 502 -4.32 32.19 31.38
N GLY A 503 -3.97 31.66 32.55
CA GLY A 503 -4.59 31.98 33.83
C GLY A 503 -6.02 31.47 34.00
N ARG A 504 -6.59 30.79 32.99
CA ARG A 504 -7.97 30.27 33.04
C ARG A 504 -8.08 29.10 34.01
N VAL A 505 -9.24 29.02 34.67
CA VAL A 505 -9.56 28.02 35.67
C VAL A 505 -10.73 27.17 35.18
N TYR A 506 -10.59 25.86 35.34
CA TYR A 506 -11.55 24.85 34.91
C TYR A 506 -11.93 23.97 36.09
N ARG A 507 -13.22 23.71 36.27
CA ARG A 507 -13.71 22.80 37.31
C ARG A 507 -13.60 21.37 36.83
N VAL A 508 -13.16 20.47 37.70
CA VAL A 508 -13.12 19.03 37.49
C VAL A 508 -14.06 18.37 38.49
N ALA A 509 -15.20 17.87 38.01
CA ALA A 509 -16.20 17.18 38.81
C ALA A 509 -15.65 15.86 39.41
N LYS A 510 -16.37 15.34 40.41
CA LYS A 510 -15.97 14.12 41.13
C LYS A 510 -15.92 12.86 40.25
N ASP A 511 -16.72 12.83 39.20
CA ASP A 511 -16.95 11.69 38.30
C ASP A 511 -16.27 11.85 36.93
N GLU A 512 -15.45 12.88 36.75
CA GLU A 512 -14.71 13.13 35.52
C GLU A 512 -13.20 13.26 35.77
N THR A 513 -12.42 13.00 34.71
CA THR A 513 -10.96 13.16 34.72
C THR A 513 -10.56 14.54 34.22
N VAL A 514 -9.34 14.98 34.56
CA VAL A 514 -8.81 16.28 34.12
C VAL A 514 -8.76 16.37 32.60
N VAL A 515 -8.40 15.29 31.91
CA VAL A 515 -8.40 15.23 30.44
C VAL A 515 -9.79 15.51 29.87
N VAL A 516 -10.84 14.90 30.46
CA VAL A 516 -12.22 15.10 29.99
C VAL A 516 -12.65 16.53 30.23
N ALA A 517 -12.47 17.07 31.44
CA ALA A 517 -12.85 18.43 31.78
C ALA A 517 -12.19 19.48 30.85
N LEU A 518 -10.89 19.34 30.57
CA LEU A 518 -10.17 20.28 29.71
C LEU A 518 -10.54 20.15 28.23
N SER A 519 -10.83 18.93 27.75
CA SER A 519 -11.22 18.69 26.36
C SER A 519 -12.54 19.38 25.99
N GLN A 520 -13.47 19.52 26.94
CA GLN A 520 -14.74 20.25 26.75
C GLN A 520 -14.52 21.74 26.45
N HIS A 521 -13.34 22.27 26.79
CA HIS A 521 -12.94 23.65 26.55
C HIS A 521 -11.89 23.79 25.43
N GLY A 522 -11.69 22.75 24.63
CA GLY A 522 -10.77 22.76 23.49
C GLY A 522 -9.28 22.68 23.86
N ILE A 523 -8.97 22.32 25.11
CA ILE A 523 -7.60 22.08 25.56
C ILE A 523 -7.34 20.58 25.48
N ASP A 524 -6.54 20.18 24.49
CA ASP A 524 -6.23 18.77 24.24
C ASP A 524 -4.93 18.38 24.93
N ILE A 525 -5.01 17.44 25.88
CA ILE A 525 -3.84 16.81 26.50
C ILE A 525 -3.55 15.51 25.75
N PRO A 526 -2.34 15.33 25.19
CA PRO A 526 -1.97 14.11 24.51
C PRO A 526 -2.27 12.89 25.38
N THR A 527 -3.21 12.05 24.96
CA THR A 527 -3.64 10.89 25.75
C THR A 527 -3.64 9.65 24.87
N SER A 528 -3.12 8.54 25.39
CA SER A 528 -3.12 7.23 24.71
C SER A 528 -3.93 6.19 25.48
N CYS A 529 -3.43 5.66 26.60
CA CYS A 529 -4.13 4.60 27.35
C CYS A 529 -5.41 5.05 28.08
N ALA A 530 -5.48 6.33 28.48
CA ALA A 530 -6.50 6.87 29.38
C ALA A 530 -6.76 6.01 30.63
N GLN A 531 -5.68 5.45 31.19
CA GLN A 531 -5.68 4.54 32.33
C GLN A 531 -4.59 4.88 33.36
N GLY A 532 -3.54 5.60 32.98
CA GLY A 532 -2.40 5.86 33.88
C GLY A 532 -1.25 4.86 33.75
N VAL A 533 -1.18 4.09 32.66
CA VAL A 533 -0.10 3.10 32.45
C VAL A 533 0.96 3.54 31.44
N CYS A 534 0.64 4.46 30.51
CA CYS A 534 1.51 4.76 29.38
C CYS A 534 2.34 6.05 29.50
N GLY A 535 2.03 6.93 30.47
CA GLY A 535 2.70 8.22 30.64
C GLY A 535 2.47 9.27 29.53
N THR A 536 1.73 8.99 28.44
CA THR A 536 1.55 9.95 27.32
C THR A 536 0.94 11.28 27.76
N CYS A 537 0.04 11.27 28.75
CA CYS A 537 -0.60 12.47 29.27
C CYS A 537 0.19 13.18 30.37
N LEU A 538 1.40 12.71 30.71
CA LEU A 538 2.18 13.27 31.82
C LEU A 538 2.30 14.78 31.68
N THR A 539 1.76 15.48 32.66
CA THR A 539 1.61 16.94 32.65
C THR A 539 2.32 17.49 33.88
N ARG A 540 3.11 18.54 33.68
CA ARG A 540 3.83 19.18 34.77
C ARG A 540 2.87 19.99 35.64
N VAL A 541 3.06 19.86 36.95
CA VAL A 541 2.32 20.57 37.99
C VAL A 541 3.23 21.66 38.53
N ILE A 542 2.77 22.91 38.45
CA ILE A 542 3.50 24.10 38.92
C ILE A 542 3.18 24.38 40.39
N ASP A 543 1.92 24.14 40.79
CA ASP A 543 1.45 24.38 42.16
C ASP A 543 0.26 23.44 42.49
N GLY A 544 0.11 23.10 43.78
CA GLY A 544 -0.86 22.13 44.30
C GLY A 544 -0.31 20.71 44.52
N GLU A 545 -1.09 19.85 45.18
CA GLU A 545 -0.71 18.47 45.52
C GLU A 545 -1.56 17.47 44.70
N PRO A 546 -0.97 16.76 43.73
CA PRO A 546 -1.66 15.72 42.97
C PRO A 546 -2.01 14.50 43.82
N GLU A 547 -3.15 13.88 43.51
CA GLU A 547 -3.49 12.54 43.98
C GLU A 547 -3.12 11.53 42.89
N HIS A 548 -1.95 10.92 42.99
CA HIS A 548 -1.44 9.97 41.98
C HIS A 548 -2.23 8.66 42.00
N ARG A 549 -2.85 8.32 40.86
CA ARG A 549 -3.59 7.07 40.65
C ARG A 549 -3.03 6.20 39.52
N ASP A 550 -1.88 6.60 39.00
CA ASP A 550 -1.24 5.94 37.89
C ASP A 550 -0.38 4.77 38.31
N LEU A 551 0.07 3.97 37.34
CA LEU A 551 1.04 2.89 37.51
C LEU A 551 2.31 3.15 36.69
N TYR A 552 2.46 4.37 36.17
CA TYR A 552 3.57 4.77 35.31
C TYR A 552 4.74 5.35 36.11
N GLN A 553 4.44 6.30 36.99
CA GLN A 553 5.43 6.95 37.85
C GLN A 553 5.85 6.01 38.98
N SER A 554 7.13 6.00 39.31
CA SER A 554 7.67 5.36 40.51
C SER A 554 7.23 6.08 41.78
N ASP A 555 7.37 5.45 42.93
CA ASP A 555 7.03 6.08 44.22
C ASP A 555 7.90 7.33 44.48
N GLU A 556 9.19 7.28 44.10
CA GLU A 556 10.10 8.44 44.16
C GLU A 556 9.60 9.58 43.26
N GLU A 557 9.17 9.27 42.04
CA GLU A 557 8.65 10.28 41.11
C GLU A 557 7.36 10.93 41.63
N ARG A 558 6.43 10.13 42.19
CA ARG A 558 5.18 10.63 42.77
C ARG A 558 5.40 11.57 43.94
N THR A 559 6.38 11.29 44.81
CA THR A 559 6.64 12.14 45.98
C THR A 559 7.09 13.56 45.65
N ARG A 560 7.59 13.80 44.43
CA ARG A 560 8.02 15.14 43.99
C ARG A 560 6.87 16.08 43.68
N ASN A 561 5.67 15.54 43.38
CA ASN A 561 4.47 16.30 43.01
C ASN A 561 4.66 17.34 41.90
N ASP A 562 5.71 17.23 41.09
CA ASP A 562 6.04 18.18 40.01
C ASP A 562 5.42 17.78 38.67
N GLN A 563 4.85 16.58 38.56
CA GLN A 563 4.18 16.04 37.38
C GLN A 563 3.07 15.08 37.81
N PHE A 564 2.05 14.89 36.97
CA PHE A 564 1.03 13.87 37.19
C PHE A 564 0.38 13.42 35.87
N THR A 565 -0.40 12.34 35.91
CA THR A 565 -1.15 11.84 34.75
C THR A 565 -2.64 12.22 34.83
N PRO A 566 -3.09 13.30 34.15
CA PRO A 566 -4.45 13.84 34.20
C PRO A 566 -5.54 12.89 33.69
N CYS A 567 -5.16 11.79 33.02
CA CYS A 567 -6.13 10.80 32.53
C CYS A 567 -6.69 9.88 33.62
N CYS A 568 -6.11 9.88 34.82
CA CYS A 568 -6.55 9.06 35.95
C CYS A 568 -6.33 9.70 37.33
N SER A 569 -5.28 10.50 37.49
CA SER A 569 -4.91 11.14 38.75
C SER A 569 -5.81 12.34 39.04
N ARG A 570 -6.01 12.65 40.32
CA ARG A 570 -6.84 13.77 40.82
C ARG A 570 -5.98 14.76 41.61
N ALA A 571 -6.58 15.54 42.51
CA ALA A 571 -5.90 16.48 43.38
C ALA A 571 -6.25 16.20 44.84
N ARG A 572 -5.26 16.35 45.73
CA ARG A 572 -5.46 16.46 47.18
C ARG A 572 -5.69 17.91 47.60
N SER A 573 -5.10 18.86 46.88
CA SER A 573 -5.38 20.29 47.03
C SER A 573 -6.67 20.71 46.32
N ALA A 574 -7.26 21.83 46.73
CA ALA A 574 -8.46 22.40 46.09
C ALA A 574 -8.20 22.86 44.64
N MET A 575 -6.94 23.17 44.29
CA MET A 575 -6.55 23.58 42.95
C MET A 575 -5.19 22.97 42.57
N LEU A 576 -5.05 22.60 41.29
CA LEU A 576 -3.76 22.32 40.63
C LEU A 576 -3.48 23.39 39.57
N VAL A 577 -2.25 23.88 39.50
CA VAL A 577 -1.76 24.75 38.43
C VAL A 577 -0.91 23.93 37.47
N LEU A 578 -1.30 23.85 36.20
CA LEU A 578 -0.65 23.02 35.19
C LEU A 578 0.16 23.86 34.19
N ASP A 579 1.32 23.34 33.80
CA ASP A 579 2.18 23.93 32.76
C ASP A 579 1.65 23.59 31.35
N LEU A 580 0.52 24.20 31.01
CA LEU A 580 -0.21 24.05 29.75
C LEU A 580 -0.47 25.40 29.08
#